data_AF-A0A9D0YNI4-F1
#
_entry.id   AF-A0A9D0YNI4-F1
#
_cell.length_a   1.000
_cell.length_b   1.000
_cell.length_c   1.000
_cell.angle_alpha   90.00
_cell.angle_beta   90.00
_cell.angle_gamma   90.00
#
_symmetry.space_group_name_H-M   'P 1'
#
loop_
_entity.id
_entity.type
_entity.pdbx_description
1 polymer ?
#
loop_
_entity_poly.entity_id
_entity_poly.type
_entity_poly.pdbx_seq_one_letter_code
_entity_poly.pdbx_strand_id
1 'polypeptide(L)' 'TNPKEAEAGTIRADFADSIDANAVHGSDSVENATNEINFFFAQREIC' A
#
# COMPACT_ATOMS: atom_id res chain seq x y z
N THR A 1 -2.51 -7.81 -5.81
CA THR A 1 -1.06 -7.74 -5.54
C THR A 1 -0.24 -7.98 -6.79
N ASN A 2 -0.51 -9.04 -7.56
CA ASN A 2 0.14 -9.30 -8.84
C ASN A 2 -0.15 -8.18 -9.86
N PRO A 3 0.86 -7.48 -10.41
CA PRO A 3 0.65 -6.41 -11.39
C PRO A 3 0.04 -6.90 -12.71
N LYS A 4 0.28 -8.16 -13.09
CA LYS A 4 -0.28 -8.74 -14.34
C LYS A 4 -1.81 -8.89 -14.32
N GLU A 5 -2.42 -8.84 -13.14
CA GLU A 5 -3.87 -8.94 -12.93
C GLU A 5 -4.48 -7.59 -12.54
N ALA A 6 -3.66 -6.54 -12.42
CA ALA A 6 -4.13 -5.22 -12.02
C ALA A 6 -4.81 -4.51 -13.19
N GLU A 7 -5.89 -3.79 -12.89
CA GLU A 7 -6.60 -2.99 -13.89
C GLU A 7 -5.70 -1.86 -14.44
N ALA A 8 -5.84 -1.56 -15.73
CA ALA A 8 -5.06 -0.51 -16.38
C ALA A 8 -5.27 0.85 -15.70
N GLY A 9 -4.19 1.63 -15.50
CA GLY A 9 -4.22 2.91 -14.81
C GLY A 9 -4.17 2.81 -13.28
N THR A 10 -4.12 1.61 -12.71
CA THR A 10 -3.77 1.43 -11.29
C THR A 10 -2.27 1.56 -11.09
N ILE A 11 -1.83 1.97 -9.89
CA ILE A 11 -0.40 2.13 -9.56
C ILE A 11 0.41 0.86 -9.90
N ARG A 12 -0.15 -0.33 -9.64
CA ARG A 12 0.54 -1.60 -9.92
C ARG A 12 0.57 -1.95 -11.40
N ALA A 13 -0.45 -1.60 -12.19
CA ALA A 13 -0.38 -1.80 -13.63
C ALA A 13 0.69 -0.90 -14.27
N ASP A 14 0.85 0.32 -13.74
CA ASP A 14 1.70 1.34 -14.35
C ASP A 14 3.16 1.31 -13.86
N PHE A 15 3.42 0.85 -12.62
CA PHE A 15 4.72 1.04 -11.96
C PHE A 15 5.34 -0.19 -11.29
N ALA A 16 4.67 -1.35 -11.25
CA ALA A 16 5.22 -2.53 -10.57
C ALA A 16 5.93 -3.49 -11.54
N ASP A 17 7.11 -3.98 -11.13
CA ASP A 17 7.94 -4.90 -11.93
C ASP A 17 7.51 -6.36 -11.79
N SER A 18 7.09 -6.77 -10.59
CA SER A 18 6.72 -8.17 -10.30
C SER A 18 5.77 -8.27 -9.11
N ILE A 19 5.37 -9.49 -8.73
CA ILE A 19 4.48 -9.71 -7.57
C ILE A 19 5.14 -9.28 -6.24
N ASP A 20 6.45 -9.46 -6.11
CA ASP A 20 7.23 -9.09 -4.93
C ASP A 20 7.68 -7.63 -5.01
N ALA A 21 8.16 -7.18 -6.17
CA ALA A 21 8.51 -5.79 -6.45
C ALA A 21 7.28 -5.02 -6.98
N ASN A 22 6.24 -4.93 -6.15
CA ASN A 22 4.91 -4.47 -6.57
C ASN A 22 4.62 -2.98 -6.30
N ALA A 23 5.68 -2.17 -6.20
CA ALA A 23 5.70 -0.71 -6.02
C ALA A 23 5.12 -0.16 -4.70
N VAL A 24 3.98 -0.66 -4.21
CA VAL A 24 3.25 -0.05 -3.09
C VAL A 24 2.64 -1.06 -2.12
N HIS A 25 2.65 -0.68 -0.85
CA HIS A 25 1.87 -1.26 0.25
C HIS A 25 0.67 -0.37 0.57
N GLY A 26 -0.39 -0.96 1.13
CA GLY A 26 -1.52 -0.26 1.71
C GLY A 26 -2.25 -1.20 2.66
N SER A 27 -2.68 -0.68 3.80
CA SER A 27 -3.40 -1.46 4.82
C SER A 27 -4.69 -2.05 4.24
N ASP A 28 -5.00 -3.28 4.63
CA ASP A 28 -6.11 -4.07 4.06
C ASP A 28 -7.44 -3.92 4.82
N SER A 29 -7.42 -3.25 5.98
CA SER A 29 -8.59 -3.00 6.82
C SER A 29 -8.39 -1.75 7.68
N VAL A 30 -9.48 -1.20 8.22
CA VAL A 30 -9.44 -0.03 9.12
C VAL A 30 -8.68 -0.35 10.42
N GLU A 31 -8.85 -1.57 10.94
CA GLU A 31 -8.14 -2.04 12.12
C GLU A 31 -6.63 -2.11 11.87
N ASN A 32 -6.21 -2.75 10.76
CA ASN A 32 -4.79 -2.82 10.41
C ASN A 32 -4.21 -1.45 10.04
N ALA A 33 -4.98 -0.58 9.38
CA ALA A 33 -4.55 0.80 9.12
C ALA A 33 -4.25 1.54 10.42
N THR A 34 -5.11 1.40 11.43
CA THR A 34 -4.88 2.01 12.75
C THR A 34 -3.60 1.48 13.39
N ASN A 35 -3.35 0.18 13.31
CA ASN A 35 -2.16 -0.45 13.87
C ASN A 35 -0.88 -0.02 13.13
N GLU A 36 -0.90 -0.03 11.79
CA GLU A 36 0.24 0.32 10.94
C GLU A 36 0.59 1.82 11.01
N ILE A 37 -0.42 2.70 11.03
CA ILE A 37 -0.19 4.14 11.20
C ILE A 37 0.51 4.40 12.54
N ASN A 38 0.01 3.81 13.63
CA ASN A 38 0.60 3.96 14.96
C ASN A 38 2.00 3.32 15.08
N PHE A 39 2.32 2.35 14.24
CA PHE A 39 3.65 1.75 14.19
C PHE A 39 4.70 2.73 13.62
N PHE A 40 4.34 3.49 12.58
CA PHE A 40 5.27 4.39 11.91
C PHE A 40 5.26 5.83 12.41
N PHE A 41 4.10 6.33 12.87
CA PHE A 41 3.91 7.73 13.21
C PHE A 41 3.37 7.89 14.63
N ALA A 42 3.96 8.81 15.39
CA ALA A 42 3.35 9.31 16.60
C ALA A 42 2.16 10.21 16.26
N GLN A 43 1.15 10.27 17.14
CA GLN A 43 -0.06 11.07 16.91
C GLN A 43 0.23 12.56 16.60
N ARG A 44 1.33 13.11 17.16
CA ARG A 44 1.75 14.51 16.94
C ARG A 44 2.32 14.80 15.54
N GLU A 45 2.59 13.76 14.75
CA GLU A 45 3.11 13.86 13.38
C GLU A 45 1.97 13.94 12.35
N ILE A 46 0.72 13.71 12.78
CA ILE A 46 -0.49 13.85 11.96
C ILE A 46 -1.02 15.29 12.13
N CYS A 47 -1.05 16.07 11.05
CA CYS A 47 -1.39 17.49 11.04
C CYS A 47 -2.65 17.83 10.22
#